data_AF-A0A0R2C4H2-F1
#
_entry.id   AF-A0A0R2C4H2-F1
#
_cell.length_a   1.000
_cell.length_b   1.000
_cell.length_c   1.000
_cell.angle_alpha   90.00
_cell.angle_beta   90.00
_cell.angle_gamma   90.00
#
_symmetry.space_group_name_H-M   'P 1'
#
loop_
_entity.id
_entity.type
_entity.pdbx_description
1 polymer ?
#
loop_
_entity_poly.entity_id
_entity_poly.type
_entity_poly.pdbx_seq_one_letter_code
_entity_poly.pdbx_strand_id
1 'polypeptide(L)' 'MDNGQQLGGAQMKYVAYIALLLLTVFFSAFLSSWVTQYSLWWWLIVAVYLIVITIVYGIIEQDSRKR' A
#
# COMPACT_ATOMS: atom_id res chain seq x y z
N MET A 1 -31.12 6.91 -4.92
CA MET A 1 -30.26 8.09 -4.70
C MET A 1 -28.97 7.57 -4.08
N ASP A 2 -27.90 7.33 -4.84
CA ASP A 2 -26.64 6.81 -4.24
C ASP A 2 -25.34 7.10 -5.02
N ASN A 3 -25.36 8.00 -6.01
CA ASN A 3 -24.17 8.30 -6.80
C ASN A 3 -23.11 9.11 -6.02
N GLY A 4 -23.50 9.77 -4.92
CA GLY A 4 -22.59 10.57 -4.08
C GLY A 4 -21.72 9.74 -3.13
N GLN A 5 -22.22 8.63 -2.59
CA GLN A 5 -21.43 7.74 -1.73
C GLN A 5 -20.45 6.88 -2.53
N GLN A 6 -20.81 6.49 -3.76
CA GLN A 6 -19.94 5.68 -4.61
C GLN A 6 -18.75 6.48 -5.16
N LEU A 7 -18.94 7.78 -5.47
CA LEU A 7 -17.86 8.70 -5.83
C LEU A 7 -16.91 8.93 -4.64
N GLY A 8 -17.44 9.13 -3.43
CA GLY A 8 -16.63 9.29 -2.21
C GLY A 8 -15.87 8.02 -1.81
N GLY A 9 -16.47 6.84 -1.97
CA GLY A 9 -15.83 5.55 -1.69
C GLY A 9 -14.73 5.19 -2.69
N ALA A 10 -14.92 5.48 -3.98
CA ALA A 10 -13.88 5.33 -4.99
C ALA A 10 -12.72 6.32 -4.77
N GLN A 11 -13.03 7.56 -4.40
CA GLN A 11 -12.05 8.59 -4.08
C GLN A 11 -11.24 8.24 -2.83
N MET A 12 -11.85 7.72 -1.76
CA MET A 12 -11.14 7.25 -0.57
C MET A 12 -10.18 6.10 -0.87
N LYS A 13 -10.56 5.15 -1.72
CA LYS A 13 -9.66 4.07 -2.15
C LYS A 13 -8.45 4.61 -2.90
N TYR A 14 -8.67 5.56 -3.82
CA TYR A 14 -7.57 6.23 -4.54
C TYR A 14 -6.62 6.97 -3.59
N VAL A 15 -7.15 7.68 -2.60
CA VAL A 15 -6.34 8.36 -1.59
C VAL A 15 -5.54 7.36 -0.76
N ALA A 16 -6.13 6.22 -0.37
CA ALA A 16 -5.43 5.15 0.33
C ALA A 16 -4.29 4.55 -0.51
N TYR A 17 -4.52 4.33 -1.81
CA TYR A 17 -3.48 3.87 -2.74
C TYR A 17 -2.33 4.86 -2.87
N ILE A 18 -2.63 6.16 -3.02
CA ILE A 18 -1.62 7.20 -3.11
C ILE A 18 -0.83 7.29 -1.80
N ALA A 19 -1.50 7.19 -0.65
CA ALA A 19 -0.83 7.18 0.65
C ALA A 19 0.10 5.95 0.81
N LEU A 20 -0.35 4.75 0.40
CA LEU A 20 0.48 3.54 0.37
C LEU A 20 1.70 3.69 -0.54
N LEU A 21 1.50 4.21 -1.75
CA LEU A 21 2.59 4.45 -2.69
C LEU A 21 3.61 5.45 -2.13
N LEU A 22 3.14 6.58 -1.60
CA LEU A 22 4.00 7.58 -0.97
C LEU A 22 4.75 7.01 0.23
N LEU A 23 4.09 6.24 1.09
CA LEU A 23 4.70 5.60 2.24
C LEU A 23 5.77 4.59 1.81
N THR A 24 5.50 3.81 0.77
CA THR A 24 6.44 2.83 0.20
C THR A 24 7.68 3.53 -0.36
N VAL A 25 7.49 4.63 -1.12
CA VAL A 25 8.61 5.41 -1.68
C VAL A 25 9.45 6.05 -0.58
N PHE A 26 8.82 6.64 0.43
CA PHE A 26 9.51 7.34 1.52
C PHE A 26 10.32 6.37 2.38
N PHE A 27 9.74 5.22 2.74
CA PHE A 27 10.45 4.20 3.51
C PHE A 27 11.53 3.47 2.69
N SER A 28 11.37 3.32 1.37
CA SER A 28 12.35 2.64 0.52
C SER A 28 13.71 3.34 0.55
N ALA A 29 13.74 4.68 0.44
CA ALA A 29 14.97 5.46 0.55
C ALA A 29 15.59 5.37 1.96
N PHE A 30 14.75 5.40 3.00
CA PHE A 30 15.20 5.27 4.38
C PHE A 30 15.84 3.90 4.63
N LEU A 31 15.16 2.79 4.29
CA LEU A 31 15.69 1.43 4.42
C LEU A 31 16.92 1.18 3.55
N SER A 32 16.97 1.74 2.33
CA SER A 32 18.13 1.60 1.43
C SER A 32 19.38 2.30 1.95
N SER A 33 19.26 3.27 2.86
CA SER A 33 20.42 3.90 3.51
C SER A 33 20.96 3.10 4.70
N TRP A 34 20.16 2.19 5.26
CA TRP A 34 20.53 1.36 6.41
C TRP A 34 21.01 -0.03 6.01
N VAL A 35 20.56 -0.52 4.85
CA VAL A 35 20.86 -1.86 4.35
C VAL A 35 21.56 -1.77 3.02
N THR A 36 22.71 -2.44 2.92
CA THR A 36 23.49 -2.50 1.68
C THR A 36 22.61 -3.03 0.55
N GLN A 37 22.49 -2.26 -0.54
CA GLN A 37 21.78 -2.68 -1.74
C GLN A 37 22.29 -4.07 -2.19
N TYR A 38 21.36 -4.96 -2.58
CA TYR A 38 21.60 -6.33 -3.04
C TYR A 38 22.00 -7.36 -1.97
N SER A 39 21.98 -7.00 -0.68
CA SER A 39 22.07 -7.98 0.42
C SER A 39 20.82 -8.89 0.47
N LEU A 40 20.96 -10.12 0.96
CA LEU A 40 19.82 -11.01 1.25
C LEU A 40 18.76 -10.32 2.14
N TRP A 41 19.20 -9.46 3.06
CA TRP A 41 18.33 -8.66 3.93
C TRP A 41 17.49 -7.64 3.15
N TRP A 42 18.02 -7.09 2.06
CA TRP A 42 17.27 -6.18 1.18
C TRP A 42 16.10 -6.91 0.50
N TRP A 43 16.34 -8.10 -0.03
CA TRP A 43 15.28 -8.92 -0.64
C TRP A 43 14.23 -9.36 0.36
N LEU A 44 14.62 -9.64 1.62
CA LEU A 44 13.67 -9.92 2.70
C LEU A 44 12.79 -8.71 3.01
N ILE A 45 13.36 -7.50 3.04
CA ILE A 45 12.59 -6.25 3.20
C ILE A 45 11.62 -6.06 2.04
N VAL A 46 12.06 -6.26 0.79
CA VAL A 46 11.19 -6.18 -0.40
C VAL A 46 10.04 -7.19 -0.31
N ALA A 47 10.32 -8.43 0.07
CA ALA A 47 9.29 -9.47 0.22
C ALA A 47 8.25 -9.10 1.29
N VAL A 48 8.70 -8.60 2.45
CA VAL A 48 7.81 -8.11 3.51
C VAL A 48 6.93 -6.96 2.99
N TYR A 49 7.51 -6.01 2.23
CA TYR A 49 6.74 -4.93 1.61
C TYR A 49 5.65 -5.43 0.66
N LEU A 50 5.97 -6.38 -0.20
CA LEU A 50 4.99 -6.96 -1.14
C LEU A 50 3.84 -7.67 -0.39
N ILE A 51 4.15 -8.37 0.70
CA ILE A 51 3.14 -9.00 1.56
C ILE A 51 2.23 -7.94 2.19
N VAL A 52 2.80 -6.89 2.77
CA VAL A 52 2.03 -5.81 3.38
C VAL A 52 1.12 -5.13 2.35
N ILE A 53 1.64 -4.81 1.16
CA ILE A 53 0.85 -4.23 0.07
C ILE A 53 -0.31 -5.15 -0.32
N THR A 54 -0.05 -6.45 -0.45
CA THR A 54 -1.08 -7.44 -0.83
C THR A 54 -2.17 -7.56 0.24
N ILE A 55 -1.79 -7.57 1.52
CA ILE A 55 -2.74 -7.61 2.64
C ILE A 55 -3.60 -6.35 2.66
N VAL A 56 -2.98 -5.17 2.56
CA VAL A 56 -3.70 -3.90 2.60
C VAL A 56 -4.63 -3.75 1.39
N TYR A 57 -4.16 -4.13 0.20
CA TYR A 57 -4.99 -4.22 -1.00
C TYR A 57 -6.20 -5.14 -0.77
N GLY A 58 -5.98 -6.34 -0.22
CA GLY A 58 -7.03 -7.29 0.10
C GLY A 58 -8.05 -6.76 1.11
N ILE A 59 -7.60 -6.05 2.15
CA ILE A 59 -8.49 -5.44 3.14
C ILE A 59 -9.38 -4.36 2.49
N ILE A 60 -8.78 -3.46 1.70
CA ILE A 60 -9.52 -2.41 0.98
C ILE A 60 -10.55 -3.01 0.01
N GLU A 61 -10.19 -4.09 -0.68
CA GLU A 61 -11.10 -4.77 -1.59
C GLU A 61 -12.24 -5.50 -0.87
N GLN A 62 -11.97 -6.11 0.29
CA GLN A 62 -12.99 -6.76 1.11
C GLN A 62 -13.96 -5.77 1.76
N ASP A 63 -13.47 -4.64 2.28
CA ASP A 63 -14.32 -3.57 2.84
C ASP A 63 -15.25 -2.97 1.77
N SER A 64 -14.82 -2.99 0.50
CA SER A 64 -15.68 -2.59 -0.62
C SER A 64 -16.82 -3.55 -0.93
N ARG A 65 -16.71 -4.83 -0.60
CA ARG A 65 -17.74 -5.83 -0.94
C ARG A 65 -18.78 -5.98 0.18
N LYS A 66 -18.42 -5.57 1.40
CA LYS A 66 -19.30 -5.60 2.59
C LYS A 66 -20.20 -4.36 2.72
N ARG A 67 -19.94 -3.30 1.97
CA ARG A 67 -20.83 -2.13 1.80
C ARG A 67 -21.43 -2.17 0.41
#